data_AF-A0A418Q5Y3-F1
#
_entry.id   AF-A0A418Q5Y3-F1
#
_cell.length_a   1.000
_cell.length_b   1.000
_cell.length_c   1.000
_cell.angle_alpha   90.00
_cell.angle_beta   90.00
_cell.angle_gamma   90.00
#
_symmetry.space_group_name_H-M   'P 1'
#
loop_
_entity.id
_entity.type
_entity.pdbx_description
1 polymer ?
#
loop_
_entity_poly.entity_id
_entity_poly.type
_entity_poly.pdbx_seq_one_letter_code
_entity_poly.pdbx_strand_id
1 'polypeptide(L)'
;MTKTVSIIGPDSARVTACAEKLRELVRPGTTVIVGAGPEARPDVVVAVVGDPTAEDVDIAQAVSESVGFVVLIVDATPRPWPHYPGWHSVESVEDAATLVNRACVDLTAWAGDAQRADAERLERVRMAIRLASHRISAELLGEVLGEPPGEQAKARDRQGGAGAGAGVSESEAEQLHHRFVQRLRVAVAEQGVRFPRVDTGSPALSAAVVSSTAPTPPHSSPRPTREHISGWALAAAGGLAGAAGVGALTYRITGSAFAAIVAALLVWCALVGVRLWLVRSRHRAAQRRANAQRLREVWIALVADVISRLHIPRIADTIPTLPRGLNTHAR
;
A
#
# COMPACT_ATOMS: atom_id res chain seq x y z
N MET A 1 26.04 -24.86 8.95
CA MET A 1 26.74 -25.43 7.78
C MET A 1 28.22 -25.11 7.95
N THR A 2 29.08 -26.09 7.72
CA THR A 2 30.54 -25.92 7.76
C THR A 2 30.99 -25.21 6.49
N LYS A 3 31.61 -24.03 6.61
CA LYS A 3 32.16 -23.27 5.48
C LYS A 3 33.51 -23.83 5.09
N THR A 4 33.90 -23.75 3.82
CA THR A 4 35.16 -24.33 3.35
C THR A 4 36.06 -23.27 2.74
N VAL A 5 37.28 -23.12 3.26
CA VAL A 5 38.31 -22.23 2.74
C VAL A 5 39.41 -23.10 2.14
N SER A 6 39.72 -22.90 0.86
CA SER A 6 40.88 -23.55 0.22
C SER A 6 42.08 -22.61 0.27
N ILE A 7 43.23 -23.13 0.68
CA ILE A 7 44.50 -22.40 0.60
C ILE A 7 45.37 -23.04 -0.46
N ILE A 8 45.82 -22.21 -1.41
CA ILE A 8 46.66 -22.62 -2.54
C ILE A 8 47.92 -21.76 -2.59
N GLY A 9 48.95 -22.24 -3.28
CA GLY A 9 50.18 -21.50 -3.47
C GLY A 9 51.31 -22.40 -3.97
N PRO A 10 52.36 -21.82 -4.56
CA PRO A 10 53.47 -22.58 -5.13
C PRO A 10 54.37 -23.23 -4.06
N ASP A 11 54.41 -22.68 -2.84
CA ASP A 11 55.21 -23.20 -1.73
C ASP A 11 54.34 -23.95 -0.71
N SER A 12 54.41 -25.27 -0.75
CA SER A 12 53.65 -26.16 0.14
C SER A 12 53.91 -25.94 1.64
N ALA A 13 55.13 -25.56 2.04
CA ALA A 13 55.46 -25.34 3.44
C ALA A 13 54.80 -24.06 3.95
N ARG A 14 54.82 -23.00 3.14
CA ARG A 14 54.17 -21.73 3.44
C ARG A 14 52.66 -21.80 3.45
N VAL A 15 52.08 -22.52 2.49
CA VAL A 15 50.63 -22.77 2.44
C VAL A 15 50.19 -23.51 3.70
N THR A 16 50.97 -24.50 4.16
CA THR A 16 50.67 -25.26 5.38
C THR A 16 50.74 -24.37 6.64
N ALA A 17 51.79 -23.56 6.78
CA ALA A 17 51.93 -22.62 7.89
C ALA A 17 50.81 -21.56 7.91
N CYS A 18 50.44 -21.03 6.74
CA CYS A 18 49.30 -20.12 6.62
C CYS A 18 47.98 -20.81 6.98
N ALA A 19 47.81 -22.08 6.61
CA ALA A 19 46.62 -22.85 6.94
C ALA A 19 46.45 -23.08 8.43
N GLU A 20 47.54 -23.43 9.13
CA GLU A 20 47.53 -23.58 10.59
C GLU A 20 47.15 -22.27 11.27
N LYS A 21 47.82 -21.17 10.90
CA LYS A 21 47.52 -19.86 11.46
C LYS A 21 46.11 -19.37 11.12
N LEU A 22 45.62 -19.65 9.91
CA LEU A 22 44.26 -19.29 9.52
C LEU A 22 43.21 -20.08 10.31
N ARG A 23 43.43 -21.37 10.59
CA ARG A 23 42.52 -22.20 11.41
C ARG A 23 42.29 -21.63 12.81
N GLU A 24 43.31 -20.99 13.39
CA GLU A 24 43.21 -20.35 14.71
C GLU A 24 42.40 -19.05 14.67
N LEU A 25 42.43 -18.33 13.54
CA LEU A 25 41.88 -16.99 13.40
C LEU A 25 40.47 -16.93 12.77
N VAL A 26 40.07 -17.97 12.03
CA VAL A 26 38.74 -18.03 11.41
C VAL A 26 37.66 -18.43 12.41
N ARG A 27 36.42 -17.98 12.14
CA ARG A 27 35.29 -18.25 13.02
C ARG A 27 35.01 -19.75 13.17
N PRO A 28 34.50 -20.19 14.35
CA PRO A 28 34.02 -21.56 14.56
C PRO A 28 33.00 -21.96 13.49
N GLY A 29 33.17 -23.14 12.90
CA GLY A 29 32.36 -23.62 11.78
C GLY A 29 32.97 -23.37 10.39
N THR A 30 34.19 -22.84 10.32
CA THR A 30 34.98 -22.75 9.07
C THR A 30 36.03 -23.86 9.02
N THR A 31 36.05 -24.61 7.93
CA THR A 31 36.99 -25.69 7.63
C THR A 31 38.03 -25.18 6.64
N VAL A 32 39.30 -25.23 7.02
CA VAL A 32 40.41 -24.81 6.17
C VAL A 32 41.09 -26.03 5.57
N ILE A 33 41.07 -26.12 4.24
CA ILE A 33 41.62 -27.22 3.44
C ILE A 33 42.80 -26.69 2.62
N VAL A 34 43.90 -27.44 2.62
CA VAL A 34 45.10 -27.11 1.84
C VAL A 34 44.98 -27.78 0.47
N GLY A 35 45.18 -27.02 -0.60
CA GLY A 35 45.24 -27.54 -1.97
C GLY A 35 43.93 -28.13 -2.47
N ALA A 36 42.77 -27.67 -1.98
CA ALA A 36 41.49 -28.18 -2.44
C ALA A 36 41.25 -27.73 -3.88
N GLY A 37 41.09 -28.70 -4.78
CA GLY A 37 40.75 -28.46 -6.18
C GLY A 37 39.30 -27.98 -6.36
N PRO A 38 38.90 -27.58 -7.57
CA PRO A 38 37.57 -27.04 -7.86
C PRO A 38 36.42 -27.99 -7.53
N GLU A 39 36.68 -29.31 -7.51
CA GLU A 39 35.69 -30.33 -7.13
C GLU A 39 35.26 -30.24 -5.66
N ALA A 40 36.13 -29.72 -4.78
CA ALA A 40 35.81 -29.50 -3.37
C ALA A 40 34.89 -28.28 -3.15
N ARG A 41 34.67 -27.47 -4.19
CA ARG A 41 33.81 -26.26 -4.18
C ARG A 41 34.00 -25.39 -2.93
N PRO A 42 35.22 -24.88 -2.69
CA PRO A 42 35.46 -23.98 -1.56
C PRO A 42 34.64 -22.70 -1.71
N ASP A 43 34.18 -22.16 -0.58
CA ASP A 43 33.45 -20.88 -0.52
C ASP A 43 34.40 -19.69 -0.73
N VAL A 44 35.67 -19.84 -0.32
CA VAL A 44 36.72 -18.83 -0.49
C VAL A 44 38.04 -19.51 -0.81
N VAL A 45 38.81 -18.90 -1.72
CA VAL A 45 40.20 -19.30 -1.98
C VAL A 45 41.16 -18.23 -1.49
N VAL A 46 42.14 -18.66 -0.69
CA VAL A 46 43.27 -17.84 -0.24
C VAL A 46 44.52 -18.34 -0.95
N ALA A 47 45.10 -17.53 -1.83
CA ALA A 47 46.35 -17.85 -2.50
C ALA A 47 47.52 -17.19 -1.76
N VAL A 48 48.51 -17.98 -1.34
CA VAL A 48 49.78 -17.49 -0.80
C VAL A 48 50.73 -17.33 -1.98
N VAL A 49 51.09 -16.10 -2.32
CA VAL A 49 51.76 -15.79 -3.59
C VAL A 49 53.01 -14.92 -3.41
N GLY A 50 54.00 -15.17 -4.27
CA GLY A 50 55.22 -14.36 -4.38
C GLY A 50 55.11 -13.32 -5.50
N ASP A 51 56.21 -13.07 -6.22
CA ASP A 51 56.21 -12.17 -7.38
C ASP A 51 55.23 -12.66 -8.46
N PRO A 52 54.41 -11.77 -9.06
CA PRO A 52 53.42 -12.17 -10.05
C PRO A 52 54.09 -12.64 -11.35
N THR A 53 53.84 -13.90 -11.73
CA THR A 53 54.14 -14.42 -13.06
C THR A 53 52.87 -14.40 -13.94
N ALA A 54 53.03 -14.50 -15.26
CA ALA A 54 51.88 -14.58 -16.17
C ALA A 54 50.97 -15.79 -15.86
N GLU A 55 51.58 -16.94 -15.54
CA GLU A 55 50.86 -18.16 -15.19
C GLU A 55 50.09 -18.00 -13.87
N ASP A 56 50.68 -17.39 -12.84
CA ASP A 56 50.01 -17.16 -11.56
C ASP A 56 48.82 -16.19 -11.69
N VAL A 57 48.93 -15.20 -12.56
CA VAL A 57 47.85 -14.26 -12.88
C VAL A 57 46.69 -14.98 -13.58
N ASP A 58 46.99 -15.85 -14.55
CA ASP A 58 45.97 -16.64 -15.26
C ASP A 58 45.23 -17.60 -14.30
N ILE A 59 45.97 -18.23 -13.37
CA ILE A 59 45.39 -19.10 -12.34
C ILE A 59 44.50 -18.30 -11.39
N ALA A 60 44.98 -17.18 -10.86
CA ALA A 60 44.19 -16.33 -9.97
C ALA A 60 42.91 -15.81 -10.67
N GLN A 61 43.00 -15.52 -11.97
CA GLN A 61 41.84 -15.11 -12.77
C GLN A 61 40.82 -16.23 -12.89
N ALA A 62 41.26 -17.42 -13.30
CA ALA A 62 40.38 -18.59 -13.42
C ALA A 62 39.70 -18.94 -12.08
N VAL A 63 40.43 -18.85 -10.97
CA VAL A 63 39.85 -19.07 -9.63
C VAL A 63 38.82 -17.98 -9.30
N SER A 64 39.11 -16.71 -9.59
CA SER A 64 38.17 -15.61 -9.35
C SER A 64 36.92 -15.70 -10.22
N GLU A 65 37.01 -16.19 -11.45
CA GLU A 65 35.84 -16.41 -12.32
C GLU A 65 34.99 -17.58 -11.83
N SER A 66 35.61 -18.60 -11.22
CA SER A 66 34.91 -19.77 -10.70
C SER A 66 34.27 -19.54 -9.32
N VAL A 67 34.96 -18.83 -8.42
CA VAL A 67 34.56 -18.67 -7.00
C VAL A 67 34.00 -17.28 -6.73
N GLY A 68 34.31 -16.29 -7.57
CA GLY A 68 33.88 -14.90 -7.44
C GLY A 68 34.72 -14.07 -6.46
N PHE A 69 35.57 -14.72 -5.65
CA PHE A 69 36.35 -14.06 -4.60
C PHE A 69 37.67 -14.79 -4.31
N VAL A 70 38.80 -14.08 -4.42
CA VAL A 70 40.14 -14.59 -4.14
C VAL A 70 40.89 -13.62 -3.24
N VAL A 71 41.49 -14.14 -2.17
CA VAL A 71 42.40 -13.39 -1.30
C VAL A 71 43.83 -13.75 -1.67
N LEU A 72 44.63 -12.76 -2.05
CA LEU A 72 46.04 -12.93 -2.36
C LEU A 72 46.85 -12.47 -1.14
N ILE A 73 47.51 -13.39 -0.45
CA ILE A 73 48.52 -13.03 0.55
C ILE A 73 49.81 -12.78 -0.21
N VAL A 74 50.10 -11.50 -0.41
CA VAL A 74 51.26 -11.03 -1.18
C VAL A 74 52.39 -10.75 -0.21
N ASP A 75 53.56 -11.32 -0.45
CA ASP A 75 54.76 -10.91 0.29
C ASP A 75 55.12 -9.45 -0.01
N ALA A 76 56.07 -8.89 0.73
CA ALA A 76 56.70 -7.62 0.38
C ALA A 76 57.50 -7.78 -0.93
N THR A 77 56.80 -7.83 -2.05
CA THR A 77 57.34 -8.06 -3.39
C THR A 77 57.64 -6.73 -4.07
N PRO A 78 58.72 -6.64 -4.88
CA PRO A 78 59.05 -5.44 -5.64
C PRO A 78 58.05 -5.17 -6.79
N ARG A 79 57.32 -6.19 -7.27
CA ARG A 79 56.27 -6.02 -8.28
C ARG A 79 54.87 -6.20 -7.65
N PRO A 80 53.98 -5.20 -7.79
CA PRO A 80 52.62 -5.34 -7.32
C PRO A 80 51.83 -6.28 -8.22
N TRP A 81 50.97 -7.10 -7.60
CA TRP A 81 49.99 -7.90 -8.31
C TRP A 81 48.99 -7.01 -9.06
N PRO A 82 48.55 -7.40 -10.27
CA PRO A 82 47.53 -6.67 -11.01
C PRO A 82 46.20 -6.68 -10.26
N HIS A 83 45.42 -5.61 -10.42
CA HIS A 83 44.12 -5.48 -9.79
C HIS A 83 43.01 -5.95 -10.74
N TYR A 84 42.25 -6.96 -10.31
CA TYR A 84 41.08 -7.46 -11.02
C TYR A 84 39.85 -7.47 -10.08
N PRO A 85 38.63 -7.36 -10.62
CA PRO A 85 37.41 -7.47 -9.83
C PRO A 85 37.35 -8.82 -9.08
N GLY A 86 37.03 -8.78 -7.78
CA GLY A 86 36.97 -9.97 -6.93
C GLY A 86 38.33 -10.40 -6.33
N TRP A 87 39.41 -9.70 -6.65
CA TRP A 87 40.74 -9.95 -6.06
C TRP A 87 40.99 -9.01 -4.90
N HIS A 88 41.47 -9.57 -3.79
CA HIS A 88 41.83 -8.80 -2.61
C HIS A 88 43.24 -9.16 -2.16
N SER A 89 44.18 -8.25 -2.41
CA SER A 89 45.55 -8.39 -1.94
C SER A 89 45.67 -7.95 -0.48
N VAL A 90 46.33 -8.77 0.31
CA VAL A 90 46.64 -8.54 1.73
C VAL A 90 48.08 -8.92 2.01
N GLU A 91 48.68 -8.29 3.02
CA GLU A 91 50.09 -8.52 3.38
C GLU A 91 50.25 -9.55 4.51
N SER A 92 49.15 -9.91 5.18
CA SER A 92 49.17 -10.78 6.36
C SER A 92 48.06 -11.83 6.35
N VAL A 93 48.28 -12.91 7.09
CA VAL A 93 47.28 -13.97 7.31
C VAL A 93 46.13 -13.43 8.17
N GLU A 94 46.39 -12.47 9.05
CA GLU A 94 45.41 -11.79 9.90
C GLU A 94 44.41 -10.96 9.09
N ASP A 95 44.90 -10.23 8.09
CA ASP A 95 44.05 -9.48 7.17
C ASP A 95 43.27 -10.44 6.27
N ALA A 96 43.91 -11.51 5.82
CA ALA A 96 43.23 -12.59 5.09
C ALA A 96 42.11 -13.20 5.93
N ALA A 97 42.34 -13.48 7.22
CA ALA A 97 41.34 -14.00 8.14
C ALA A 97 40.19 -13.00 8.32
N THR A 98 40.49 -11.71 8.41
CA THR A 98 39.48 -10.64 8.51
C THR A 98 38.61 -10.59 7.26
N LEU A 99 39.21 -10.68 6.08
CA LEU A 99 38.49 -10.74 4.81
C LEU A 99 37.68 -12.02 4.67
N VAL A 100 38.24 -13.20 4.97
CA VAL A 100 37.50 -14.47 4.97
C VAL A 100 36.28 -14.36 5.90
N ASN A 101 36.46 -13.86 7.12
CA ASN A 101 35.39 -13.70 8.10
C ASN A 101 34.33 -12.66 7.68
N ARG A 102 34.66 -11.67 6.81
CA ARG A 102 33.74 -10.63 6.32
C ARG A 102 33.08 -10.96 4.98
N ALA A 103 33.86 -11.46 4.04
CA ALA A 103 33.46 -11.80 2.67
C ALA A 103 32.64 -13.08 2.60
N CYS A 104 32.73 -13.94 3.62
CA CYS A 104 31.87 -15.11 3.76
C CYS A 104 30.43 -14.69 4.13
N VAL A 105 29.71 -14.10 3.18
CA VAL A 105 28.27 -13.91 3.27
C VAL A 105 27.65 -15.29 3.33
N ASP A 106 27.00 -15.60 4.45
CA ASP A 106 26.18 -16.79 4.53
C ASP A 106 24.98 -16.58 3.60
N LEU A 107 25.04 -17.15 2.40
CA LEU A 107 24.00 -17.02 1.38
C LEU A 107 22.64 -17.51 1.91
N THR A 108 22.62 -18.45 2.85
CA THR A 108 21.37 -18.95 3.46
C THR A 108 20.79 -17.93 4.44
N ALA A 109 21.63 -17.33 5.28
CA ALA A 109 21.21 -16.26 6.18
C ALA A 109 20.76 -15.02 5.39
N TRP A 110 21.53 -14.65 4.36
CA TRP A 110 21.21 -13.52 3.50
C TRP A 110 19.93 -13.74 2.69
N ALA A 111 19.69 -14.95 2.16
CA ALA A 111 18.44 -15.30 1.53
C ALA A 111 17.26 -15.24 2.53
N GLY A 112 17.47 -15.69 3.77
CA GLY A 112 16.47 -15.58 4.84
C GLY A 112 16.13 -14.12 5.18
N ASP A 113 17.15 -13.28 5.30
CA ASP A 113 16.96 -11.85 5.56
C ASP A 113 16.32 -11.13 4.38
N ALA A 114 16.67 -11.49 3.14
CA ALA A 114 16.03 -10.98 1.94
C ALA A 114 14.54 -11.37 1.87
N GLN A 115 14.20 -12.62 2.22
CA GLN A 115 12.80 -13.05 2.31
C GLN A 115 12.02 -12.28 3.38
N ARG A 116 12.64 -12.03 4.54
CA ARG A 116 12.04 -11.22 5.61
C ARG A 116 11.80 -9.79 5.14
N ALA A 117 12.80 -9.16 4.52
CA ALA A 117 12.70 -7.81 3.98
C ALA A 117 11.64 -7.69 2.88
N ASP A 118 11.51 -8.70 2.02
CA ASP A 118 10.48 -8.78 0.98
C ASP A 118 9.08 -8.86 1.60
N ALA A 119 8.89 -9.66 2.65
CA ALA A 119 7.62 -9.75 3.37
C ALA A 119 7.25 -8.42 4.03
N GLU A 120 8.20 -7.77 4.72
CA GLU A 120 7.99 -6.45 5.33
C GLU A 120 7.69 -5.37 4.29
N ARG A 121 8.35 -5.41 3.13
CA ARG A 121 8.07 -4.48 2.03
C ARG A 121 6.66 -4.66 1.49
N LEU A 122 6.22 -5.90 1.30
CA LEU A 122 4.87 -6.22 0.86
C LEU A 122 3.83 -5.64 1.83
N GLU A 123 4.01 -5.82 3.13
CA GLU A 123 3.10 -5.28 4.14
C GLU A 123 3.07 -3.76 4.16
N ARG A 124 4.24 -3.10 4.10
CA ARG A 124 4.33 -1.63 4.03
C ARG A 124 3.60 -1.06 2.82
N VAL A 125 3.79 -1.66 1.65
CA VAL A 125 3.11 -1.22 0.41
C VAL A 125 1.59 -1.40 0.52
N ARG A 126 1.13 -2.55 1.03
CA ARG A 126 -0.31 -2.79 1.24
C ARG A 126 -0.92 -1.77 2.19
N MET A 127 -0.22 -1.43 3.28
CA MET A 127 -0.67 -0.42 4.23
C MET A 127 -0.70 0.97 3.61
N ALA A 128 0.34 1.37 2.86
CA ALA A 128 0.39 2.65 2.17
C ALA A 128 -0.79 2.81 1.20
N ILE A 129 -1.10 1.77 0.41
CA ILE A 129 -2.23 1.77 -0.52
C ILE A 129 -3.56 1.88 0.24
N ARG A 130 -3.73 1.16 1.36
CA ARG A 130 -4.94 1.29 2.21
C ARG A 130 -5.12 2.72 2.71
N LEU A 131 -4.07 3.32 3.28
CA LEU A 131 -4.13 4.69 3.80
C LEU A 131 -4.42 5.71 2.71
N ALA A 132 -3.75 5.59 1.55
CA ALA A 132 -4.02 6.44 0.39
C ALA A 132 -5.48 6.29 -0.09
N SER A 133 -5.98 5.06 -0.19
CA SER A 133 -7.37 4.80 -0.61
C SER A 133 -8.40 5.39 0.36
N HIS A 134 -8.14 5.31 1.67
CA HIS A 134 -9.00 5.93 2.69
C HIS A 134 -9.02 7.44 2.57
N ARG A 135 -7.86 8.06 2.36
CA ARG A 135 -7.74 9.50 2.15
C ARG A 135 -8.48 9.94 0.89
N ILE A 136 -8.24 9.29 -0.25
CA ILE A 136 -8.91 9.60 -1.52
C ILE A 136 -10.43 9.44 -1.37
N SER A 137 -10.88 8.37 -0.70
CA SER A 137 -12.31 8.13 -0.46
C SER A 137 -12.94 9.23 0.39
N ALA A 138 -12.27 9.64 1.47
CA ALA A 138 -12.75 10.68 2.36
C ALA A 138 -12.81 12.05 1.66
N GLU A 139 -11.81 12.40 0.85
CA GLU A 139 -11.79 13.63 0.05
C GLU A 139 -12.96 13.65 -0.95
N LEU A 140 -13.12 12.59 -1.76
CA LEU A 140 -14.16 12.53 -2.79
C LEU A 140 -15.58 12.46 -2.22
N LEU A 141 -15.80 11.75 -1.11
CA LEU A 141 -17.13 11.68 -0.48
C LEU A 141 -17.44 12.94 0.35
N GLY A 142 -16.41 13.60 0.90
CA GLY A 142 -16.55 14.88 1.60
C GLY A 142 -17.08 15.99 0.69
N GLU A 143 -16.58 16.06 -0.55
CA GLU A 143 -17.07 16.97 -1.59
C GLU A 143 -18.58 16.78 -1.86
N VAL A 144 -19.05 15.53 -1.91
CA VAL A 144 -20.46 15.18 -2.20
C VAL A 144 -21.39 15.44 -1.02
N LEU A 145 -20.92 15.20 0.20
CA LEU A 145 -21.71 15.40 1.42
C LEU A 145 -21.83 16.89 1.80
N GLY A 146 -21.08 17.77 1.13
CA GLY A 146 -21.11 19.21 1.39
C GLY A 146 -20.63 19.56 2.80
N GLU A 147 -19.80 18.70 3.40
CA GLU A 147 -19.11 19.05 4.64
C GLU A 147 -18.15 20.19 4.30
N PRO A 148 -18.19 21.31 5.05
CA PRO A 148 -17.28 22.41 4.77
C PRO A 148 -15.86 21.87 4.86
N PRO A 149 -15.05 22.03 3.80
CA PRO A 149 -13.68 21.55 3.83
C PRO A 149 -13.00 22.24 4.99
N GLY A 150 -12.42 21.44 5.91
CA GLY A 150 -11.44 21.96 6.86
C GLY A 150 -10.45 22.83 6.08
N GLU A 151 -10.25 24.06 6.55
CA GLU A 151 -9.50 25.15 5.93
C GLU A 151 -8.48 24.71 4.86
N GLN A 152 -8.87 24.64 3.58
CA GLN A 152 -7.92 24.58 2.47
C GLN A 152 -8.49 24.78 1.05
N ALA A 153 -9.81 24.82 0.83
CA ALA A 153 -10.39 24.93 -0.51
C ALA A 153 -11.29 26.16 -0.71
N LYS A 154 -10.86 27.35 -0.28
CA LYS A 154 -11.61 28.61 -0.47
C LYS A 154 -11.33 29.35 -1.79
N ALA A 155 -10.56 28.78 -2.71
CA ALA A 155 -10.04 29.52 -3.87
C ALA A 155 -10.44 28.99 -5.26
N ARG A 156 -11.43 28.11 -5.39
CA ARG A 156 -11.92 27.74 -6.73
C ARG A 156 -13.44 27.64 -6.80
N ASP A 157 -13.97 28.47 -7.69
CA ASP A 157 -15.33 28.50 -8.23
C ASP A 157 -16.46 29.08 -7.36
N ARG A 158 -16.44 30.42 -7.33
CA ARG A 158 -17.65 31.21 -7.53
C ARG A 158 -18.13 31.08 -8.99
N GLN A 159 -18.66 29.94 -9.41
CA GLN A 159 -19.48 29.86 -10.62
C GLN A 159 -20.27 28.56 -10.68
N GLY A 160 -21.61 28.64 -10.64
CA GLY A 160 -22.48 27.56 -11.12
C GLY A 160 -23.60 27.13 -10.18
N GLY A 161 -24.76 27.77 -10.34
CA GLY A 161 -26.04 27.05 -10.39
C GLY A 161 -26.70 26.65 -9.06
N ALA A 162 -27.78 27.36 -8.72
CA ALA A 162 -28.89 26.80 -7.97
C ALA A 162 -29.53 25.65 -8.77
N GLY A 163 -28.89 24.48 -8.77
CA GLY A 163 -29.37 23.26 -9.38
C GLY A 163 -30.28 22.51 -8.43
N ALA A 164 -31.52 22.24 -8.87
CA ALA A 164 -32.48 21.41 -8.18
C ALA A 164 -31.88 20.04 -7.83
N GLY A 165 -31.66 19.82 -6.54
CA GLY A 165 -31.09 18.57 -6.01
C GLY A 165 -32.05 17.38 -6.13
N ALA A 166 -31.78 16.53 -7.11
CA ALA A 166 -31.99 15.09 -6.99
C ALA A 166 -30.74 14.46 -6.34
N GLY A 167 -30.80 13.19 -5.91
CA GLY A 167 -29.64 12.50 -5.32
C GLY A 167 -28.43 12.45 -6.26
N VAL A 168 -27.30 11.92 -5.78
CA VAL A 168 -26.13 11.63 -6.64
C VAL A 168 -26.63 10.89 -7.86
N SER A 169 -26.58 11.53 -9.03
CA SER A 169 -27.05 10.92 -10.27
C SER A 169 -26.12 9.75 -10.61
N GLU A 170 -26.62 8.76 -11.36
CA GLU A 170 -25.80 7.62 -11.80
C GLU A 170 -24.53 8.11 -12.51
N SER A 171 -24.65 9.13 -13.35
CA SER A 171 -23.54 9.80 -14.02
C SER A 171 -22.51 10.42 -13.06
N GLU A 172 -22.95 11.00 -11.93
CA GLU A 172 -22.07 11.58 -10.92
C GLU A 172 -21.33 10.50 -10.12
N ALA A 173 -22.00 9.40 -9.78
CA ALA A 173 -21.40 8.25 -9.12
C ALA A 173 -20.31 7.59 -9.98
N GLU A 174 -20.55 7.46 -11.29
CA GLU A 174 -19.56 6.96 -12.25
C GLU A 174 -18.35 7.89 -12.37
N GLN A 175 -18.57 9.21 -12.41
CA GLN A 175 -17.48 10.19 -12.44
C GLN A 175 -16.61 10.13 -11.18
N LEU A 176 -17.23 10.02 -9.99
CA LEU A 176 -16.53 9.87 -8.72
C LEU A 176 -15.74 8.57 -8.67
N HIS A 177 -16.32 7.46 -9.11
CA HIS A 177 -15.63 6.19 -9.19
C HIS A 177 -14.44 6.24 -10.16
N HIS A 178 -14.61 6.85 -11.33
CA HIS A 178 -13.53 7.03 -12.29
C HIS A 178 -12.37 7.85 -11.69
N ARG A 179 -12.67 8.96 -11.01
CA ARG A 179 -11.65 9.76 -10.29
C ARG A 179 -10.97 8.97 -9.18
N PHE A 180 -11.73 8.20 -8.40
CA PHE A 180 -11.19 7.32 -7.36
C PHE A 180 -10.18 6.32 -7.95
N VAL A 181 -10.56 5.59 -9.01
CA VAL A 181 -9.70 4.61 -9.68
C VAL A 181 -8.46 5.27 -10.26
N GLN A 182 -8.58 6.45 -10.89
CA GLN A 182 -7.44 7.18 -11.42
C GLN A 182 -6.44 7.56 -10.31
N ARG A 183 -6.92 8.14 -9.20
CA ARG A 183 -6.04 8.52 -8.07
C ARG A 183 -5.44 7.30 -7.38
N LEU A 184 -6.20 6.19 -7.27
CA LEU A 184 -5.69 4.93 -6.74
C LEU A 184 -4.57 4.35 -7.63
N ARG A 185 -4.71 4.42 -8.95
CA ARG A 185 -3.66 3.97 -9.89
C ARG A 185 -2.37 4.76 -9.70
N VAL A 186 -2.46 6.08 -9.52
CA VAL A 186 -1.31 6.94 -9.23
C VAL A 186 -0.68 6.56 -7.90
N ALA A 187 -1.48 6.40 -6.83
CA ALA A 187 -0.97 6.00 -5.51
C ALA A 187 -0.26 4.64 -5.53
N VAL A 188 -0.73 3.68 -6.31
CA VAL A 188 -0.05 2.38 -6.50
C VAL A 188 1.26 2.54 -7.27
N ALA A 189 1.27 3.38 -8.31
CA ALA A 189 2.47 3.66 -9.09
C ALA A 189 3.57 4.37 -8.28
N GLU A 190 3.19 5.28 -7.36
CA GLU A 190 4.11 5.94 -6.42
C GLU A 190 4.84 4.95 -5.49
N GLN A 191 4.24 3.79 -5.21
CA GLN A 191 4.90 2.72 -4.45
C GLN A 191 5.87 1.87 -5.31
N GLY A 192 6.04 2.23 -6.59
CA GLY A 192 6.89 1.48 -7.53
C GLY A 192 6.30 0.13 -7.92
N VAL A 193 4.97 -0.04 -7.83
CA VAL A 193 4.29 -1.29 -8.17
C VAL A 193 3.37 -1.08 -9.36
N ARG A 194 3.32 -2.06 -10.26
CA ARG A 194 2.40 -2.06 -11.39
C ARG A 194 0.97 -2.31 -10.90
N PHE A 195 0.02 -1.48 -11.35
CA PHE A 195 -1.38 -1.68 -11.03
C PHE A 195 -1.88 -3.05 -11.53
N PRO A 196 -2.50 -3.88 -10.67
CA PRO A 196 -2.96 -5.21 -11.05
C PRO A 196 -4.14 -5.16 -12.02
N ARG A 197 -4.32 -6.22 -12.81
CA ARG A 197 -5.51 -6.38 -13.66
C ARG A 197 -6.72 -6.72 -12.78
N VAL A 198 -7.48 -5.69 -12.45
CA VAL A 198 -8.72 -5.74 -11.67
C VAL A 198 -9.84 -5.14 -12.53
N ASP A 199 -11.04 -5.69 -12.42
CA ASP A 199 -12.21 -5.14 -13.09
C ASP A 199 -12.58 -3.81 -12.44
N THR A 200 -12.17 -2.71 -13.08
CA THR A 200 -12.52 -1.35 -12.66
C THR A 200 -13.78 -0.84 -13.36
N GLY A 201 -14.58 -1.75 -13.93
CA GLY A 201 -15.77 -1.39 -14.71
C GLY A 201 -16.94 -0.93 -13.84
N SER A 202 -17.89 -0.24 -14.48
CA SER A 202 -19.14 0.25 -13.86
C SER A 202 -20.18 -0.81 -13.42
N PRO A 203 -20.18 -2.12 -13.78
CA PRO A 203 -21.34 -2.98 -13.49
C PRO A 203 -21.58 -3.20 -11.99
N ALA A 204 -20.55 -3.09 -11.14
CA ALA A 204 -20.71 -3.10 -9.68
C ALA A 204 -21.39 -1.83 -9.13
N LEU A 205 -21.17 -0.69 -9.79
CA LEU A 205 -21.88 0.56 -9.48
C LEU A 205 -23.32 0.50 -9.99
N SER A 206 -23.54 0.00 -11.22
CA SER A 206 -24.88 -0.16 -11.78
C SER A 206 -25.74 -1.09 -10.92
N ALA A 207 -25.21 -2.21 -10.39
CA ALA A 207 -25.95 -3.07 -9.46
C ALA A 207 -26.29 -2.37 -8.12
N ALA A 208 -25.38 -1.53 -7.60
CA ALA A 208 -25.57 -0.79 -6.35
C ALA A 208 -26.52 0.43 -6.48
N VAL A 209 -26.55 1.05 -7.67
CA VAL A 209 -27.39 2.22 -8.00
C VAL A 209 -28.79 1.79 -8.47
N VAL A 210 -28.93 0.71 -9.24
CA VAL A 210 -30.24 0.14 -9.65
C VAL A 210 -31.05 -0.34 -8.44
N SER A 211 -30.38 -0.78 -7.37
CA SER A 211 -31.04 -1.07 -6.07
C SER A 211 -31.54 0.20 -5.35
N SER A 212 -31.39 1.40 -5.95
CA SER A 212 -31.91 2.68 -5.46
C SER A 212 -33.13 3.18 -6.26
N THR A 213 -33.36 2.66 -7.48
CA THR A 213 -34.46 3.11 -8.36
C THR A 213 -35.76 2.32 -8.22
N ALA A 214 -35.81 1.28 -7.39
CA ALA A 214 -37.07 0.57 -7.12
C ALA A 214 -37.22 0.20 -5.63
N PRO A 215 -38.17 0.79 -4.88
CA PRO A 215 -38.91 -0.03 -3.95
C PRO A 215 -39.80 -0.92 -4.81
N THR A 216 -39.47 -2.21 -4.95
CA THR A 216 -40.45 -3.20 -5.37
C THR A 216 -41.63 -3.07 -4.41
N PRO A 217 -42.83 -2.63 -4.85
CA PRO A 217 -43.96 -2.63 -3.95
C PRO A 217 -44.20 -4.09 -3.56
N PRO A 218 -44.24 -4.46 -2.27
CA PRO A 218 -44.70 -5.77 -1.91
C PRO A 218 -46.12 -5.91 -2.47
N HIS A 219 -46.33 -6.89 -3.35
CA HIS A 219 -47.65 -7.40 -3.69
C HIS A 219 -48.25 -8.04 -2.43
N SER A 220 -48.80 -7.19 -1.58
CA SER A 220 -49.84 -7.49 -0.61
C SER A 220 -50.35 -6.13 -0.16
N SER A 221 -51.49 -5.70 -0.70
CA SER A 221 -52.19 -4.55 -0.18
C SER A 221 -52.68 -4.87 1.24
N PRO A 222 -52.25 -4.18 2.31
CA PRO A 222 -53.16 -3.94 3.41
C PRO A 222 -54.02 -2.74 3.01
N ARG A 223 -55.34 -2.90 3.13
CA ARG A 223 -56.31 -1.80 3.14
C ARG A 223 -55.73 -0.60 3.92
N PRO A 224 -55.89 0.64 3.44
CA PRO A 224 -55.52 1.81 4.23
C PRO A 224 -56.40 1.85 5.48
N THR A 225 -55.84 1.42 6.62
CA THR A 225 -56.45 1.66 7.93
C THR A 225 -56.36 3.14 8.25
N ARG A 226 -57.45 3.65 8.82
CA ARG A 226 -57.84 5.05 9.02
C ARG A 226 -56.95 5.83 10.01
N GLU A 227 -55.76 5.31 10.35
CA GLU A 227 -54.94 5.77 11.48
C GLU A 227 -53.76 6.68 11.06
N HIS A 228 -53.35 6.66 9.78
CA HIS A 228 -52.25 7.48 9.27
C HIS A 228 -52.60 8.94 8.94
N ILE A 229 -53.85 9.36 9.17
CA ILE A 229 -54.29 10.77 9.03
C ILE A 229 -53.99 11.57 10.32
N SER A 230 -53.69 10.89 11.43
CA SER A 230 -53.50 11.52 12.76
C SER A 230 -52.17 12.28 12.93
N GLY A 231 -51.11 11.88 12.22
CA GLY A 231 -49.79 12.52 12.33
C GLY A 231 -49.72 13.91 11.67
N TRP A 232 -50.52 14.14 10.62
CA TRP A 232 -50.59 15.45 9.96
C TRP A 232 -51.59 16.38 10.65
N ALA A 233 -52.61 15.82 11.30
CA ALA A 233 -53.57 16.56 12.12
C ALA A 233 -52.94 17.14 13.40
N LEU A 234 -52.02 16.43 14.06
CA LEU A 234 -51.28 16.96 15.23
C LEU A 234 -50.24 18.04 14.85
N ALA A 235 -49.66 17.97 13.65
CA ALA A 235 -48.83 19.06 13.11
C ALA A 235 -49.66 20.32 12.78
N ALA A 236 -50.96 20.16 12.49
CA ALA A 236 -51.91 21.25 12.31
C ALA A 236 -52.47 21.82 13.64
N ALA A 237 -52.26 21.17 14.78
CA ALA A 237 -52.66 21.73 16.08
C ALA A 237 -51.62 22.73 16.63
N GLY A 238 -50.32 22.50 16.37
CA GLY A 238 -49.23 23.35 16.88
C GLY A 238 -49.11 24.73 16.23
N GLY A 239 -49.56 24.90 14.98
CA GLY A 239 -49.51 26.21 14.30
C GLY A 239 -50.60 27.19 14.72
N LEU A 240 -51.70 26.70 15.33
CA LEU A 240 -52.86 27.54 15.67
C LEU A 240 -52.58 28.43 16.90
N ALA A 241 -51.72 27.97 17.81
CA ALA A 241 -51.29 28.76 18.97
C ALA A 241 -50.39 29.95 18.56
N GLY A 242 -49.53 29.78 17.55
CA GLY A 242 -48.70 30.87 17.01
C GLY A 242 -49.50 31.86 16.15
N ALA A 243 -50.52 31.39 15.42
CA ALA A 243 -51.41 32.21 14.61
C ALA A 243 -52.32 33.13 15.46
N ALA A 244 -52.75 32.67 16.64
CA ALA A 244 -53.58 33.47 17.56
C ALA A 244 -52.85 34.73 18.09
N GLY A 245 -51.53 34.65 18.35
CA GLY A 245 -50.74 35.79 18.83
C GLY A 245 -50.55 36.90 17.78
N VAL A 246 -50.34 36.53 16.51
CA VAL A 246 -50.17 37.49 15.40
C VAL A 246 -51.53 38.06 14.95
N GLY A 247 -52.60 37.26 15.00
CA GLY A 247 -53.97 37.70 14.71
C GLY A 247 -54.50 38.72 15.72
N ALA A 248 -54.20 38.57 17.01
CA ALA A 248 -54.61 39.54 18.04
C ALA A 248 -53.89 40.89 17.91
N LEU A 249 -52.61 40.87 17.51
CA LEU A 249 -51.81 42.09 17.34
C LEU A 249 -52.24 42.89 16.09
N THR A 250 -52.50 42.19 14.98
CA THR A 250 -53.00 42.81 13.73
C THR A 250 -54.44 43.30 13.86
N TYR A 251 -55.32 42.57 14.56
CA TYR A 251 -56.68 43.01 14.86
C TYR A 251 -56.71 44.33 15.65
N ARG A 252 -55.80 44.51 16.62
CA ARG A 252 -55.69 45.76 17.38
C ARG A 252 -55.22 46.97 16.56
N ILE A 253 -54.47 46.74 15.48
CA ILE A 253 -53.89 47.82 14.66
C ILE A 253 -54.83 48.20 13.51
N THR A 254 -55.55 47.24 12.93
CA THR A 254 -56.35 47.46 11.70
C THR A 254 -57.86 47.39 11.92
N GLY A 255 -58.35 46.87 13.05
CA GLY A 255 -59.78 46.72 13.35
C GLY A 255 -60.55 45.73 12.47
N SER A 256 -59.88 45.06 11.53
CA SER A 256 -60.48 44.15 10.55
C SER A 256 -60.15 42.70 10.88
N ALA A 257 -61.18 41.92 11.23
CA ALA A 257 -61.05 40.47 11.43
C ALA A 257 -60.56 39.74 10.17
N PHE A 258 -60.91 40.25 8.98
CA PHE A 258 -60.48 39.68 7.71
C PHE A 258 -58.96 39.80 7.52
N ALA A 259 -58.37 40.96 7.85
CA ALA A 259 -56.92 41.17 7.73
C ALA A 259 -56.12 40.26 8.68
N ALA A 260 -56.62 40.03 9.90
CA ALA A 260 -56.01 39.12 10.87
C ALA A 260 -56.03 37.65 10.38
N ILE A 261 -57.13 37.20 9.77
CA ILE A 261 -57.26 35.85 9.22
C ILE A 261 -56.29 35.64 8.05
N VAL A 262 -56.19 36.61 7.13
CA VAL A 262 -55.27 36.53 5.98
C VAL A 262 -53.82 36.50 6.44
N ALA A 263 -53.42 37.34 7.41
CA ALA A 263 -52.07 37.34 7.97
C ALA A 263 -51.73 36.01 8.66
N ALA A 264 -52.65 35.46 9.45
CA ALA A 264 -52.50 34.16 10.09
C ALA A 264 -52.31 33.03 9.06
N LEU A 265 -53.06 33.06 7.96
CA LEU A 265 -52.99 32.06 6.89
C LEU A 265 -51.67 32.15 6.11
N LEU A 266 -51.14 33.36 5.87
CA LEU A 266 -49.83 33.53 5.23
C LEU A 266 -48.69 33.01 6.11
N VAL A 267 -48.71 33.31 7.41
CA VAL A 267 -47.72 32.78 8.38
C VAL A 267 -47.80 31.26 8.45
N TRP A 268 -49.02 30.71 8.46
CA TRP A 268 -49.25 29.27 8.40
C TRP A 268 -48.62 28.64 7.15
N CYS A 269 -48.93 29.19 5.97
CA CYS A 269 -48.37 28.71 4.70
C CYS A 269 -46.84 28.80 4.68
N ALA A 270 -46.25 29.87 5.23
CA ALA A 270 -44.81 30.01 5.35
C ALA A 270 -44.19 28.94 6.26
N LEU A 271 -44.77 28.69 7.45
CA LEU A 271 -44.30 27.67 8.39
C LEU A 271 -44.43 26.25 7.82
N VAL A 272 -45.54 25.93 7.14
CA VAL A 272 -45.72 24.66 6.44
C VAL A 272 -44.70 24.53 5.31
N GLY A 273 -44.47 25.59 4.53
CA GLY A 273 -43.46 25.63 3.48
C GLY A 273 -42.05 25.34 4.00
N VAL A 274 -41.65 26.01 5.10
CA VAL A 274 -40.34 25.79 5.76
C VAL A 274 -40.23 24.37 6.32
N ARG A 275 -41.27 23.85 6.95
CA ARG A 275 -41.27 22.48 7.50
C ARG A 275 -41.16 21.44 6.40
N LEU A 276 -41.89 21.62 5.30
CA LEU A 276 -41.87 20.72 4.16
C LEU A 276 -40.52 20.79 3.42
N TRP A 277 -39.92 21.98 3.37
CA TRP A 277 -38.54 22.16 2.90
C TRP A 277 -37.52 21.47 3.80
N LEU A 278 -37.62 21.59 5.14
CA LEU A 278 -36.76 20.91 6.11
C LEU A 278 -36.88 19.38 6.06
N VAL A 279 -38.09 18.85 5.90
CA VAL A 279 -38.32 17.41 5.75
C VAL A 279 -37.73 16.90 4.43
N ARG A 280 -37.96 17.63 3.33
CA ARG A 280 -37.36 17.30 2.03
C ARG A 280 -35.84 17.41 2.06
N SER A 281 -35.26 18.42 2.71
CA SER A 281 -33.82 18.58 2.82
C SER A 281 -33.17 17.47 3.65
N ARG A 282 -33.82 17.07 4.75
CA ARG A 282 -33.39 15.90 5.57
C ARG A 282 -33.44 14.60 4.78
N HIS A 283 -34.51 14.34 4.02
CA HIS A 283 -34.59 13.16 3.17
C HIS A 283 -33.52 13.14 2.09
N ARG A 284 -33.27 14.27 1.42
CA ARG A 284 -32.18 14.39 0.44
C ARG A 284 -30.80 14.17 1.07
N ALA A 285 -30.55 14.73 2.25
CA ALA A 285 -29.30 14.53 2.97
C ALA A 285 -29.10 13.05 3.39
N ALA A 286 -30.18 12.38 3.83
CA ALA A 286 -30.14 10.95 4.15
C ALA A 286 -29.85 10.09 2.92
N GLN A 287 -30.50 10.38 1.77
CA GLN A 287 -30.23 9.68 0.51
C GLN A 287 -28.78 9.86 0.03
N ARG A 288 -28.23 11.08 0.14
CA ARG A 288 -26.82 11.34 -0.20
C ARG A 288 -25.86 10.53 0.66
N ARG A 289 -26.10 10.45 1.97
CA ARG A 289 -25.29 9.63 2.89
C ARG A 289 -25.38 8.14 2.55
N ALA A 290 -26.57 7.63 2.25
CA ALA A 290 -26.75 6.23 1.85
C ALA A 290 -25.99 5.91 0.54
N ASN A 291 -26.08 6.78 -0.47
CA ASN A 291 -25.34 6.60 -1.73
C ASN A 291 -23.83 6.68 -1.53
N ALA A 292 -23.35 7.62 -0.70
CA ALA A 292 -21.94 7.74 -0.34
C ALA A 292 -21.41 6.49 0.39
N GLN A 293 -22.20 5.90 1.29
CA GLN A 293 -21.86 4.65 1.97
C GLN A 293 -21.73 3.47 0.99
N ARG A 294 -22.67 3.33 0.06
CA ARG A 294 -22.60 2.28 -0.98
C ARG A 294 -21.36 2.44 -1.87
N LEU A 295 -21.06 3.66 -2.30
CA LEU A 295 -19.84 3.95 -3.07
C LEU A 295 -18.58 3.57 -2.29
N ARG A 296 -18.55 3.90 -1.00
CA ARG A 296 -17.45 3.53 -0.11
C ARG A 296 -17.28 2.02 0.00
N GLU A 297 -18.36 1.26 0.12
CA GLU A 297 -18.31 -0.22 0.16
C GLU A 297 -17.72 -0.79 -1.13
N VAL A 298 -18.16 -0.30 -2.30
CA VAL A 298 -17.62 -0.70 -3.60
C VAL A 298 -16.13 -0.37 -3.70
N TRP A 299 -15.71 0.81 -3.24
CA TRP A 299 -14.29 1.21 -3.26
C TRP A 299 -13.44 0.36 -2.31
N ILE A 300 -13.95 0.01 -1.12
CA ILE A 300 -13.28 -0.89 -0.18
C ILE A 300 -13.09 -2.27 -0.82
N ALA A 301 -14.13 -2.81 -1.47
CA ALA A 301 -14.05 -4.09 -2.16
C ALA A 301 -13.02 -4.06 -3.31
N LEU A 302 -13.02 -3.00 -4.11
CA LEU A 302 -12.05 -2.82 -5.20
C LEU A 302 -10.61 -2.72 -4.67
N VAL A 303 -10.38 -1.97 -3.58
CA VAL A 303 -9.07 -1.86 -2.95
C VAL A 303 -8.61 -3.20 -2.40
N ALA A 304 -9.52 -3.98 -1.80
CA ALA A 304 -9.21 -5.32 -1.33
C ALA A 304 -8.78 -6.25 -2.48
N ASP A 305 -9.49 -6.22 -3.62
CA ASP A 305 -9.11 -7.00 -4.80
C ASP A 305 -7.75 -6.56 -5.36
N VAL A 306 -7.51 -5.24 -5.46
CA VAL A 306 -6.20 -4.67 -5.86
C VAL A 306 -5.08 -5.15 -4.94
N ILE A 307 -5.26 -5.10 -3.62
CA ILE A 307 -4.27 -5.55 -2.63
C ILE A 307 -4.01 -7.06 -2.73
N SER A 308 -5.04 -7.85 -2.99
CA SER A 308 -4.94 -9.31 -3.07
C SER A 308 -4.15 -9.77 -4.30
N ARG A 309 -4.23 -9.03 -5.42
CA ARG A 309 -3.57 -9.33 -6.70
C ARG A 309 -2.25 -8.60 -6.89
N LEU A 310 -1.79 -7.88 -5.87
CA LEU A 310 -0.61 -7.05 -5.96
C LEU A 310 0.65 -7.91 -6.03
N HIS A 311 1.37 -7.83 -7.14
CA HIS A 311 2.62 -8.55 -7.34
C HIS A 311 3.80 -7.59 -7.19
N ILE A 312 4.66 -7.88 -6.21
CA ILE A 312 5.90 -7.14 -5.98
C ILE A 312 7.06 -8.09 -6.30
N PRO A 313 7.99 -7.71 -7.21
CA PRO A 313 9.20 -8.49 -7.46
C PRO A 313 9.97 -8.66 -6.16
N ARG A 314 10.33 -9.90 -5.86
CA ARG A 314 11.08 -10.27 -4.65
C ARG A 314 12.57 -10.21 -4.92
N ILE A 315 13.31 -9.59 -4.02
CA ILE A 315 14.77 -9.54 -4.09
C ILE A 315 15.34 -10.93 -3.82
N ALA A 316 14.70 -11.71 -2.94
CA ALA A 316 15.11 -13.07 -2.63
C ALA A 316 15.20 -13.98 -3.89
N ASP A 317 14.37 -13.75 -4.90
CA ASP A 317 14.35 -14.54 -6.14
C ASP A 317 15.55 -14.22 -7.06
N THR A 318 16.23 -13.09 -6.83
CA THR A 318 17.42 -12.66 -7.59
C THR A 318 18.74 -13.10 -6.96
N ILE A 319 18.70 -13.55 -5.70
CA ILE A 319 19.88 -14.10 -5.03
C ILE A 319 20.14 -15.48 -5.64
N PRO A 320 21.33 -15.74 -6.23
CA PRO A 320 21.64 -17.04 -6.80
C PRO A 320 21.49 -18.11 -5.73
N THR A 321 20.46 -18.94 -5.85
CA THR A 321 20.25 -20.04 -4.92
C THR A 321 21.31 -21.10 -5.18
N LEU A 322 22.07 -21.47 -4.15
CA LEU A 322 22.80 -22.74 -4.16
C LEU A 322 21.83 -23.86 -4.59
N PRO A 323 22.24 -24.78 -5.47
CA PRO A 323 21.37 -25.84 -5.95
C PRO A 323 20.78 -26.59 -4.75
N ARG A 324 19.44 -26.57 -4.64
CA ARG A 324 18.66 -27.35 -3.68
C ARG A 324 18.89 -28.83 -3.95
N GLY A 325 19.94 -29.40 -3.38
CA GLY A 325 20.26 -30.80 -3.61
C GLY A 325 21.45 -31.25 -2.79
N LEU A 326 21.43 -31.04 -1.46
CA LEU A 326 22.36 -31.71 -0.54
C LEU A 326 21.80 -31.77 0.91
N ASN A 327 20.47 -31.81 1.08
CA ASN A 327 19.82 -32.21 2.35
C ASN A 327 19.08 -33.53 2.16
N THR A 328 19.75 -34.52 1.59
CA THR A 328 19.38 -35.92 1.68
C THR A 328 20.66 -36.71 1.87
N HIS A 329 21.11 -36.83 3.13
CA HIS A 329 21.81 -37.97 3.72
C HIS A 329 22.67 -37.53 4.92
N ALA A 330 22.10 -37.68 6.12
CA ALA A 330 22.75 -38.05 7.40
C ALA A 330 21.67 -37.88 8.47
N ARG A 331 20.93 -38.95 8.80
CA ARG A 331 21.16 -39.81 9.99
C ARG A 331 21.23 -39.03 11.29
#